data_AF-A0AAW9N3I7-F1
#
_entry.id   AF-A0AAW9N3I7-F1
#
_cell.length_a   1.000
_cell.length_b   1.000
_cell.length_c   1.000
_cell.angle_alpha   90.00
_cell.angle_beta   90.00
_cell.angle_gamma   90.00
#
_symmetry.space_group_name_H-M   'P 1'
#
loop_
_entity.id
_entity.type
_entity.pdbx_description
1 polymer ?
#
loop_
_entity_poly.entity_id
_entity_poly.type
_entity_poly.pdbx_seq_one_letter_code
_entity_poly.pdbx_strand_id
1 'polypeptide(L)'
;MANYELNIAHLYGNLMNTYGDNGNLLMLKYVAEKMGVSCHTEIVSIHEPFDANKYDLVFFGGGQDFEQLIISKDIQKKKDSLINYIENDGVMLAICGGYQLLGHYYMGANGEKIQGISALDHYTLSQENNRFIGDIVIHNEEFNETYYGFENHNGRTFLGKGERPLGKVVQGQGNNGEDQSEGVIYRNVFGSYFHGPILARNEKLAARLIRLALEQRYGEELDLPYLEGQTA
;
A
#
# COMPACT_ATOMS: atom_id res chain seq x y z
N MET A 1 -30.13 1.71 8.76
CA MET A 1 -28.88 2.23 8.16
C MET A 1 -28.60 1.39 6.93
N ALA A 2 -28.13 1.98 5.84
CA ALA A 2 -27.70 1.20 4.68
C ALA A 2 -26.51 0.32 5.09
N ASN A 3 -26.54 -0.97 4.74
CA ASN A 3 -25.45 -1.90 5.03
C ASN A 3 -24.51 -1.90 3.83
N TYR A 4 -23.51 -1.02 3.82
CA TYR A 4 -22.49 -1.01 2.77
C TYR A 4 -21.52 -2.17 3.01
N GLU A 5 -20.99 -2.72 1.91
CA GLU A 5 -20.08 -3.86 1.93
C GLU A 5 -18.88 -3.55 1.04
N LEU A 6 -17.70 -4.01 1.44
CA LEU A 6 -16.47 -3.92 0.66
C LEU A 6 -15.77 -5.28 0.61
N ASN A 7 -15.31 -5.65 -0.58
CA ASN A 7 -14.49 -6.82 -0.83
C ASN A 7 -13.02 -6.40 -0.93
N ILE A 8 -12.17 -6.97 -0.08
CA ILE A 8 -10.75 -6.67 0.00
C ILE A 8 -9.95 -7.86 -0.52
N ALA A 9 -9.14 -7.65 -1.55
CA ALA A 9 -8.12 -8.62 -1.94
C ALA A 9 -6.89 -8.48 -1.05
N HIS A 10 -6.56 -9.54 -0.31
CA HIS A 10 -5.29 -9.68 0.37
C HIS A 10 -4.31 -10.38 -0.57
N LEU A 11 -3.62 -9.58 -1.38
CA LEU A 11 -2.77 -10.06 -2.45
C LEU A 11 -1.50 -10.70 -1.87
N TYR A 12 -1.34 -12.00 -2.15
CA TYR A 12 -0.29 -12.88 -1.63
C TYR A 12 -0.21 -12.95 -0.10
N GLY A 13 -1.33 -12.79 0.61
CA GLY A 13 -1.34 -12.68 2.08
C GLY A 13 -0.83 -13.87 2.89
N ASN A 14 -0.70 -15.04 2.27
CA ASN A 14 -0.05 -16.22 2.85
C ASN A 14 1.50 -16.15 2.81
N LEU A 15 2.07 -15.24 2.02
CA LEU A 15 3.51 -15.07 1.82
C LEU A 15 4.00 -13.65 2.19
N MET A 16 3.18 -12.62 1.93
CA MET A 16 3.46 -11.21 2.23
C MET A 16 2.85 -10.80 3.58
N ASN A 17 3.28 -11.47 4.66
CA ASN A 17 2.68 -11.36 6.00
C ASN A 17 3.69 -10.99 7.11
N THR A 18 4.81 -10.40 6.73
CA THR A 18 5.88 -10.05 7.67
C THR A 18 5.60 -8.72 8.39
N TYR A 19 6.40 -8.42 9.42
CA TYR A 19 6.39 -7.15 10.16
C TYR A 19 5.04 -6.71 10.76
N GLY A 20 4.08 -7.63 10.88
CA GLY A 20 2.74 -7.33 11.39
C GLY A 20 1.86 -6.57 10.38
N ASP A 21 2.25 -6.49 9.10
CA ASP A 21 1.56 -5.71 8.07
C ASP A 21 0.12 -6.19 7.84
N ASN A 22 -0.19 -7.46 8.13
CA ASN A 22 -1.56 -7.99 8.16
C ASN A 22 -2.49 -7.24 9.12
N GLY A 23 -1.94 -6.54 10.13
CA GLY A 23 -2.72 -5.68 11.00
C GLY A 23 -3.36 -4.50 10.26
N ASN A 24 -2.88 -4.13 9.06
CA ASN A 24 -3.59 -3.16 8.21
C ASN A 24 -4.99 -3.65 7.83
N LEU A 25 -5.16 -4.94 7.54
CA LEU A 25 -6.49 -5.51 7.23
C LEU A 25 -7.41 -5.49 8.44
N LEU A 26 -6.87 -5.75 9.63
CA LEU A 26 -7.63 -5.64 10.88
C LEU A 26 -8.07 -4.19 11.11
N MET A 27 -7.21 -3.21 10.85
CA MET A 27 -7.54 -1.80 10.95
C MET A 27 -8.55 -1.34 9.91
N LEU A 28 -8.43 -1.78 8.65
CA LEU A 28 -9.44 -1.51 7.62
C LEU A 28 -10.81 -2.04 8.05
N LYS A 29 -10.88 -3.29 8.52
CA LYS A 29 -12.12 -3.87 9.02
C LYS A 29 -12.69 -3.09 10.21
N TYR A 30 -11.86 -2.78 11.20
CA TYR A 30 -12.27 -2.03 12.39
C TYR A 30 -12.81 -0.64 12.05
N VAL A 31 -12.11 0.10 11.19
CA VAL A 31 -12.51 1.43 10.77
C VAL A 31 -13.77 1.39 9.90
N ALA A 32 -13.88 0.41 9.00
CA ALA A 32 -15.08 0.21 8.19
C ALA A 32 -16.30 -0.09 9.06
N GLU A 33 -16.17 -0.98 10.06
CA GLU A 33 -17.24 -1.29 11.00
C GLU A 33 -17.70 -0.05 11.78
N LYS A 34 -16.77 0.80 12.22
CA LYS A 34 -17.10 2.10 12.83
C LYS A 34 -17.86 3.05 11.90
N MET A 35 -17.61 2.94 10.59
CA MET A 35 -18.30 3.71 9.55
C MET A 35 -19.60 3.05 9.09
N GLY A 36 -20.02 1.93 9.70
CA GLY A 36 -21.23 1.20 9.32
C GLY A 36 -21.08 0.36 8.05
N VAL A 37 -19.84 -0.06 7.72
CA VAL A 37 -19.49 -0.80 6.51
C VAL A 37 -18.95 -2.18 6.89
N SER A 38 -19.45 -3.22 6.23
CA SER A 38 -18.93 -4.58 6.39
C SER A 38 -17.77 -4.83 5.42
N CYS A 39 -16.67 -5.43 5.89
CA CYS A 39 -15.55 -5.81 5.05
C CYS A 39 -15.38 -7.34 4.98
N HIS A 40 -15.24 -7.83 3.76
CA HIS A 40 -14.90 -9.22 3.46
C HIS A 40 -13.52 -9.27 2.84
N THR A 41 -12.60 -10.03 3.44
CA THR A 41 -11.24 -10.18 2.93
C THR A 41 -11.05 -11.57 2.33
N GLU A 42 -10.46 -11.62 1.15
CA GLU A 42 -10.10 -12.86 0.46
C GLU A 42 -8.62 -12.82 0.07
N ILE A 43 -7.90 -13.92 0.31
CA ILE A 43 -6.52 -14.04 -0.15
C ILE A 43 -6.52 -14.37 -1.63
N VAL A 44 -5.72 -13.65 -2.41
CA VAL A 44 -5.41 -13.96 -3.82
C VAL A 44 -3.92 -14.25 -3.92
N SER A 45 -3.53 -15.49 -4.06
CA SER A 45 -2.14 -15.95 -3.92
C SER A 45 -1.56 -16.49 -5.24
N ILE A 46 -0.44 -17.20 -5.13
CA ILE A 46 0.27 -17.87 -6.21
C ILE A 46 -0.68 -18.81 -6.95
N HIS A 47 -0.61 -18.78 -8.27
CA HIS A 47 -1.43 -19.61 -9.18
C HIS A 47 -2.94 -19.33 -9.17
N GLU A 48 -3.40 -18.34 -8.40
CA GLU A 48 -4.77 -17.85 -8.44
C GLU A 48 -4.86 -16.61 -9.37
N PRO A 49 -5.91 -16.47 -10.18
CA PRO A 49 -6.12 -15.27 -10.99
C PRO A 49 -6.55 -14.09 -10.12
N PHE A 50 -6.23 -12.86 -10.55
CA PHE A 50 -6.78 -11.64 -9.95
C PHE A 50 -7.93 -11.12 -10.84
N ASP A 51 -9.13 -11.03 -10.25
CA ASP A 51 -10.32 -10.47 -10.89
C ASP A 51 -10.51 -9.01 -10.45
N ALA A 52 -10.20 -8.07 -11.36
CA ALA A 52 -10.25 -6.64 -11.09
C ALA A 52 -11.66 -6.12 -10.75
N ASN A 53 -12.72 -6.84 -11.14
CA ASN A 53 -14.10 -6.39 -10.93
C ASN A 53 -14.70 -6.91 -9.61
N LYS A 54 -14.00 -7.81 -8.91
CA LYS A 54 -14.49 -8.47 -7.70
C LYS A 54 -14.18 -7.68 -6.42
N TYR A 55 -13.11 -6.89 -6.44
CA TYR A 55 -12.54 -6.28 -5.24
C TYR A 55 -12.66 -4.75 -5.31
N ASP A 56 -12.98 -4.16 -4.17
CA ASP A 56 -13.11 -2.71 -4.00
C ASP A 56 -11.83 -2.08 -3.46
N LEU A 57 -11.03 -2.89 -2.74
CA LEU A 57 -9.73 -2.49 -2.21
C LEU A 57 -8.73 -3.65 -2.33
N VAL A 58 -7.48 -3.36 -2.71
CA VAL A 58 -6.38 -4.32 -2.71
C VAL A 58 -5.37 -3.96 -1.63
N PHE A 59 -5.01 -4.91 -0.78
CA PHE A 59 -3.89 -4.80 0.14
C PHE A 59 -2.75 -5.72 -0.30
N PHE A 60 -1.56 -5.15 -0.46
CA PHE A 60 -0.34 -5.85 -0.85
C PHE A 60 0.75 -5.61 0.20
N GLY A 61 0.93 -6.54 1.14
CA GLY A 61 1.88 -6.40 2.26
C GLY A 61 3.36 -6.54 1.88
N GLY A 62 4.24 -6.52 2.88
CA GLY A 62 5.65 -6.87 2.76
C GLY A 62 5.93 -8.35 3.04
N GLY A 63 6.94 -8.92 2.37
CA GLY A 63 7.41 -10.29 2.57
C GLY A 63 8.93 -10.34 2.74
N GLN A 64 9.47 -11.53 3.00
CA GLN A 64 10.92 -11.74 2.99
C GLN A 64 11.43 -11.86 1.55
N ASP A 65 12.74 -11.70 1.35
CA ASP A 65 13.36 -11.68 0.03
C ASP A 65 13.05 -12.94 -0.81
N PHE A 66 13.02 -14.12 -0.17
CA PHE A 66 12.75 -15.39 -0.84
C PHE A 66 11.31 -15.46 -1.37
N GLU A 67 10.32 -15.17 -0.52
CA GLU A 67 8.91 -15.13 -0.90
C GLU A 67 8.66 -14.06 -1.97
N GLN A 68 9.25 -12.87 -1.81
CA GLN A 68 9.09 -11.77 -2.78
C GLN A 68 9.67 -12.15 -4.16
N LEU A 69 10.79 -12.89 -4.21
CA LEU A 69 11.33 -13.41 -5.46
C LEU A 69 10.38 -14.42 -6.13
N ILE A 70 9.73 -15.31 -5.35
CA ILE A 70 8.73 -16.23 -5.89
C ILE A 70 7.54 -15.45 -6.45
N ILE A 71 7.04 -14.48 -5.69
CA ILE A 71 5.90 -13.63 -6.06
C ILE A 71 6.20 -12.81 -7.31
N SER A 72 7.42 -12.28 -7.46
CA SER A 72 7.82 -11.50 -8.64
C SER A 72 7.63 -12.24 -9.96
N LYS A 73 7.71 -13.58 -9.93
CA LYS A 73 7.48 -14.45 -11.10
C LYS A 73 5.99 -14.69 -11.33
N ASP A 74 5.21 -14.90 -10.27
CA ASP A 74 3.79 -15.20 -10.38
C ASP A 74 2.95 -13.94 -10.68
N ILE A 75 3.29 -12.79 -10.11
CA ILE A 75 2.56 -11.53 -10.28
C ILE A 75 2.52 -11.06 -11.74
N GLN A 76 3.49 -11.47 -12.55
CA GLN A 76 3.47 -11.22 -14.01
C GLN A 76 2.22 -11.81 -14.68
N LYS A 77 1.66 -12.90 -14.14
CA LYS A 77 0.40 -13.49 -14.64
C LYS A 77 -0.84 -12.69 -14.24
N LYS A 78 -0.72 -11.82 -13.23
CA LYS A 78 -1.78 -10.92 -12.74
C LYS A 78 -1.59 -9.49 -13.24
N LYS A 79 -0.49 -9.20 -13.95
CA LYS A 79 -0.06 -7.86 -14.38
C LYS A 79 -1.17 -7.09 -15.08
N ASP A 80 -1.76 -7.65 -16.13
CA ASP A 80 -2.76 -6.93 -16.93
C ASP A 80 -4.01 -6.62 -16.12
N SER A 81 -4.49 -7.56 -15.30
CA SER A 81 -5.63 -7.33 -14.40
C SER A 81 -5.33 -6.29 -13.32
N LEU A 82 -4.12 -6.29 -12.75
CA LEU A 82 -3.71 -5.32 -11.73
C LEU A 82 -3.54 -3.91 -12.33
N ILE A 83 -2.96 -3.80 -13.52
CA ILE A 83 -2.86 -2.53 -14.25
C ILE A 83 -4.27 -2.03 -14.58
N ASN A 84 -5.15 -2.90 -15.09
CA ASN A 84 -6.53 -2.53 -15.35
C ASN A 84 -7.25 -2.04 -14.09
N TYR A 85 -7.04 -2.70 -12.94
CA TYR A 85 -7.60 -2.26 -11.66
C TYR A 85 -7.11 -0.86 -11.27
N ILE A 86 -5.79 -0.64 -11.34
CA ILE A 86 -5.16 0.64 -10.99
C ILE A 86 -5.61 1.78 -11.92
N GLU A 87 -5.65 1.53 -13.23
CA GLU A 87 -6.00 2.55 -14.23
C GLU A 87 -7.49 2.91 -14.25
N ASN A 88 -8.35 2.04 -13.70
CA ASN A 88 -9.76 2.32 -13.44
C ASN A 88 -9.99 2.84 -11.99
N ASP A 89 -8.98 3.51 -11.42
CA ASP A 89 -9.05 4.18 -10.11
C ASP A 89 -9.36 3.23 -8.93
N GLY A 90 -9.01 1.95 -9.06
CA GLY A 90 -9.07 0.97 -7.97
C GLY A 90 -8.20 1.37 -6.78
N VAL A 91 -8.70 1.15 -5.57
CA VAL A 91 -8.02 1.55 -4.33
C VAL A 91 -7.01 0.49 -3.89
N MET A 92 -5.74 0.87 -3.75
CA MET A 92 -4.69 -0.07 -3.34
C MET A 92 -3.84 0.51 -2.22
N LEU A 93 -3.55 -0.31 -1.22
CA LEU A 93 -2.50 -0.07 -0.23
C LEU A 93 -1.38 -1.09 -0.41
N ALA A 94 -0.19 -0.64 -0.79
CA ALA A 94 0.99 -1.46 -1.01
C ALA A 94 2.11 -1.13 -0.02
N ILE A 95 2.65 -2.12 0.66
CA ILE A 95 3.63 -1.93 1.75
C ILE A 95 4.94 -2.62 1.41
N CYS A 96 6.05 -1.90 1.57
CA CYS A 96 7.41 -2.40 1.44
C CYS A 96 7.61 -3.21 0.14
N GLY A 97 7.80 -4.53 0.22
CA GLY A 97 7.96 -5.40 -0.95
C GLY A 97 6.80 -5.35 -1.95
N GLY A 98 5.57 -5.17 -1.47
CA GLY A 98 4.40 -4.99 -2.33
C GLY A 98 4.47 -3.70 -3.14
N TYR A 99 4.86 -2.60 -2.48
CA TYR A 99 5.08 -1.31 -3.14
C TYR A 99 6.15 -1.44 -4.22
N GLN A 100 7.30 -2.01 -3.89
CA GLN A 100 8.42 -2.22 -4.83
C GLN A 100 8.03 -3.04 -6.07
N LEU A 101 7.18 -4.05 -5.91
CA LEU A 101 6.73 -4.93 -7.00
C LEU A 101 5.77 -4.23 -7.98
N LEU A 102 5.14 -3.13 -7.61
CA LEU A 102 4.30 -2.34 -8.53
C LEU A 102 5.12 -1.56 -9.56
N GLY A 103 6.33 -1.14 -9.18
CA GLY A 103 7.25 -0.41 -10.05
C GLY A 103 7.89 -1.27 -11.14
N HIS A 104 8.89 -0.71 -11.81
CA HIS A 104 9.63 -1.41 -12.85
C HIS A 104 10.44 -2.59 -12.32
N TYR A 105 11.18 -2.37 -11.24
CA TYR A 105 12.04 -3.38 -10.63
C TYR A 105 12.49 -2.96 -9.23
N TYR A 106 13.00 -3.93 -8.49
CA TYR A 106 13.81 -3.70 -7.30
C TYR A 106 15.10 -4.52 -7.35
N MET A 107 16.12 -4.11 -6.59
CA MET A 107 17.36 -4.85 -6.43
C MET A 107 17.23 -5.82 -5.25
N GLY A 108 17.41 -7.11 -5.49
CA GLY A 108 17.44 -8.14 -4.47
C GLY A 108 18.71 -8.09 -3.60
N ALA A 109 18.71 -8.87 -2.53
CA ALA A 109 19.80 -8.88 -1.55
C ALA A 109 21.17 -9.30 -2.14
N ASN A 110 21.19 -10.06 -3.25
CA ASN A 110 22.42 -10.47 -3.92
C ASN A 110 22.79 -9.53 -5.11
N GLY A 111 22.11 -8.38 -5.22
CA GLY A 111 22.31 -7.42 -6.31
C GLY A 111 21.64 -7.83 -7.62
N GLU A 112 20.78 -8.86 -7.61
CA GLU A 112 20.00 -9.25 -8.77
C GLU A 112 18.85 -8.27 -9.03
N LYS A 113 18.60 -7.96 -10.30
CA LYS A 113 17.49 -7.09 -10.70
C LYS A 113 16.20 -7.92 -10.82
N ILE A 114 15.25 -7.71 -9.91
CA ILE A 114 13.97 -8.42 -9.86
C ILE A 114 12.90 -7.55 -10.49
N GLN A 115 12.22 -8.06 -11.52
CA GLN A 115 11.21 -7.30 -12.25
C GLN A 115 9.93 -7.17 -11.42
N GLY A 116 9.42 -5.94 -11.31
CA GLY A 116 8.05 -5.68 -10.88
C GLY A 116 7.09 -5.78 -12.07
N ILE A 117 5.84 -5.39 -11.86
CA ILE A 117 4.84 -5.41 -12.94
C ILE A 117 4.88 -4.17 -13.83
N SER A 118 5.63 -3.12 -13.46
CA SER A 118 5.63 -1.84 -14.17
C SER A 118 4.22 -1.25 -14.33
N ALA A 119 3.39 -1.40 -13.29
CA ALA A 119 2.11 -0.71 -13.22
C ALA A 119 2.32 0.76 -12.85
N LEU A 120 3.39 1.03 -12.11
CA LEU A 120 3.86 2.33 -11.67
C LEU A 120 5.28 2.55 -12.25
N ASP A 121 5.70 3.81 -12.36
CA ASP A 121 6.92 4.25 -13.08
C ASP A 121 8.17 4.33 -12.17
N HIS A 122 8.01 4.15 -10.85
CA HIS A 122 9.17 4.06 -9.96
C HIS A 122 10.03 2.81 -10.18
N TYR A 123 11.24 2.87 -9.64
CA TYR A 123 12.13 1.73 -9.46
C TYR A 123 12.82 1.80 -8.10
N THR A 124 13.35 0.67 -7.64
CA THR A 124 14.00 0.58 -6.33
C THR A 124 15.42 0.04 -6.47
N LEU A 125 16.41 0.81 -6.00
CA LEU A 125 17.79 0.39 -5.87
C LEU A 125 18.04 -0.23 -4.48
N SER A 126 19.18 -0.89 -4.28
CA SER A 126 19.60 -1.37 -2.96
C SER A 126 20.61 -0.41 -2.33
N GLN A 127 20.79 -0.56 -1.01
CA GLN A 127 21.86 0.07 -0.25
C GLN A 127 22.97 -0.93 0.02
N GLU A 128 24.23 -0.52 -0.11
CA GLU A 128 25.37 -1.36 0.26
C GLU A 128 25.54 -1.35 1.78
N ASN A 129 25.44 -2.53 2.41
CA ASN A 129 25.66 -2.75 3.85
C ASN A 129 24.89 -1.78 4.78
N ASN A 130 23.74 -1.26 4.34
CA ASN A 130 22.93 -0.31 5.10
C ASN A 130 21.43 -0.60 4.99
N ARG A 131 20.67 -0.07 5.94
CA ARG A 131 19.20 -0.04 5.92
C ARG A 131 18.75 1.27 6.53
N PHE A 132 17.66 1.82 6.04
CA PHE A 132 16.94 2.88 6.75
C PHE A 132 16.11 2.23 7.84
N ILE A 133 16.44 2.56 9.09
CA ILE A 133 15.81 2.00 10.29
C ILE A 133 15.54 3.15 11.26
N GLY A 134 14.29 3.36 11.63
CA GLY A 134 13.93 4.37 12.62
C GLY A 134 12.47 4.79 12.60
N ASP A 135 12.11 5.65 13.56
CA ASP A 135 10.82 6.34 13.52
C ASP A 135 10.79 7.33 12.35
N ILE A 136 9.65 7.37 11.67
CA ILE A 136 9.42 8.21 10.51
C ILE A 136 8.11 8.99 10.67
N VAL A 137 8.15 10.25 10.25
CA VAL A 137 7.01 11.17 10.23
C VAL A 137 6.97 11.86 8.88
N ILE A 138 5.82 11.81 8.22
CA ILE A 138 5.59 12.51 6.96
C ILE A 138 4.37 13.43 7.05
N HIS A 139 4.35 14.48 6.24
CA HIS A 139 3.20 15.33 6.07
C HIS A 139 2.74 15.32 4.61
N ASN A 140 1.46 14.99 4.40
CA ASN A 140 0.79 15.08 3.12
C ASN A 140 0.07 16.44 3.04
N GLU A 141 0.56 17.34 2.18
CA GLU A 141 0.02 18.69 2.02
C GLU A 141 -1.37 18.71 1.35
N GLU A 142 -1.68 17.73 0.48
CA GLU A 142 -2.96 17.66 -0.23
C GLU A 142 -4.11 17.31 0.72
N PHE A 143 -3.88 16.38 1.64
CA PHE A 143 -4.86 15.96 2.63
C PHE A 143 -4.77 16.76 3.93
N ASN A 144 -3.72 17.58 4.09
CA ASN A 144 -3.35 18.23 5.34
C ASN A 144 -3.32 17.22 6.51
N GLU A 145 -2.64 16.10 6.28
CA GLU A 145 -2.55 14.97 7.21
C GLU A 145 -1.08 14.65 7.51
N THR A 146 -0.79 14.36 8.77
CA THR A 146 0.52 13.88 9.22
C THR A 146 0.42 12.39 9.52
N TYR A 147 1.35 11.61 8.97
CA TYR A 147 1.42 10.18 9.18
C TYR A 147 2.69 9.78 9.94
N TYR A 148 2.54 8.80 10.83
CA TYR A 148 3.57 8.31 11.73
C TYR A 148 3.81 6.82 11.51
N GLY A 149 5.07 6.39 11.55
CA GLY A 149 5.41 4.99 11.34
C GLY A 149 6.81 4.64 11.80
N PHE A 150 7.23 3.43 11.44
CA PHE A 150 8.59 2.96 11.59
C PHE A 150 9.08 2.44 10.24
N GLU A 151 10.21 2.92 9.75
CA GLU A 151 10.82 2.45 8.52
C GLU A 151 11.89 1.38 8.83
N ASN A 152 11.94 0.32 8.02
CA ASN A 152 12.99 -0.69 8.08
C ASN A 152 13.20 -1.33 6.71
N HIS A 153 13.96 -0.67 5.83
CA HIS A 153 14.16 -1.17 4.47
C HIS A 153 15.57 -0.91 3.94
N ASN A 154 16.03 -1.82 3.08
CA ASN A 154 17.25 -1.63 2.28
C ASN A 154 16.96 -0.85 0.99
N GLY A 155 15.77 -1.02 0.42
CA GLY A 155 15.40 -0.41 -0.86
C GLY A 155 15.46 1.11 -0.83
N ARG A 156 16.01 1.72 -1.89
CA ARG A 156 15.93 3.15 -2.19
C ARG A 156 15.04 3.33 -3.40
N THR A 157 13.80 3.74 -3.20
CA THR A 157 12.84 3.96 -4.27
C THR A 157 12.98 5.35 -4.86
N PHE A 158 12.88 5.43 -6.18
CA PHE A 158 12.90 6.67 -6.95
C PHE A 158 11.59 6.77 -7.71
N LEU A 159 10.79 7.79 -7.39
CA LEU A 159 9.49 7.98 -8.02
C LEU A 159 9.62 8.34 -9.50
N GLY A 160 8.69 7.84 -10.29
CA GLY A 160 8.63 8.06 -11.73
C GLY A 160 7.58 9.08 -12.17
N LYS A 161 7.31 9.10 -13.48
CA LYS A 161 6.33 9.98 -14.11
C LYS A 161 4.92 9.69 -13.61
N GLY A 162 4.20 10.75 -13.22
CA GLY A 162 2.81 10.68 -12.79
C GLY A 162 2.62 10.27 -11.33
N GLU A 163 3.71 9.88 -10.67
CA GLU A 163 3.74 9.57 -9.25
C GLU A 163 4.06 10.82 -8.44
N ARG A 164 3.48 10.88 -7.24
CA ARG A 164 3.80 11.87 -6.21
C ARG A 164 4.00 11.14 -4.89
N PRO A 165 4.76 11.68 -3.93
CA PRO A 165 4.96 10.98 -2.67
C PRO A 165 3.68 10.93 -1.83
N LEU A 166 3.59 9.93 -0.95
CA LEU A 166 2.57 9.87 0.11
C LEU A 166 2.71 11.06 1.05
N GLY A 167 3.93 11.54 1.28
CA GLY A 167 4.16 12.78 2.00
C GLY A 167 5.60 13.24 1.94
N LYS A 168 5.81 14.49 2.37
CA LYS A 168 7.15 15.05 2.61
C LYS A 168 7.65 14.55 3.96
N VAL A 169 8.91 14.12 4.00
CA VAL A 169 9.55 13.64 5.23
C VAL A 169 9.77 14.82 6.18
N VAL A 170 9.25 14.69 7.39
CA VAL A 170 9.50 15.60 8.53
C VAL A 170 10.61 15.04 9.41
N GLN A 171 10.63 13.72 9.60
CA GLN A 171 11.64 12.96 10.33
C GLN A 171 11.78 11.58 9.66
N GLY A 172 13.00 11.06 9.51
CA GLY A 172 13.27 9.76 8.88
C GLY A 172 14.04 9.88 7.56
N GLN A 173 14.07 8.80 6.78
CA GLN A 173 14.76 8.71 5.48
C GLN A 173 13.79 8.61 4.30
N GLY A 174 12.65 7.95 4.49
CA GLY A 174 11.61 7.83 3.48
C GLY A 174 12.05 6.96 2.30
N ASN A 175 11.64 7.33 1.08
CA ASN A 175 11.85 6.53 -0.12
C ASN A 175 13.33 6.19 -0.36
N ASN A 176 14.24 7.16 -0.19
CA ASN A 176 15.63 7.00 -0.63
C ASN A 176 16.69 7.76 0.20
N GLY A 177 16.29 8.56 1.19
CA GLY A 177 17.20 9.36 2.02
C GLY A 177 17.71 10.65 1.37
N GLU A 178 17.27 11.01 0.16
CA GLU A 178 17.74 12.19 -0.57
C GLU A 178 16.62 13.12 -1.02
N ASP A 179 15.50 12.59 -1.51
CA ASP A 179 14.40 13.41 -2.06
C ASP A 179 13.50 14.03 -0.98
N GLN A 180 13.75 13.71 0.29
CA GLN A 180 12.91 14.10 1.44
C GLN A 180 11.42 13.76 1.23
N SER A 181 11.18 12.61 0.57
CA SER A 181 9.86 12.13 0.22
C SER A 181 9.67 10.70 0.71
N GLU A 182 8.44 10.29 1.02
CA GLU A 182 8.12 8.92 1.39
C GLU A 182 6.90 8.42 0.64
N GLY A 183 6.94 7.14 0.29
CA GLY A 183 5.84 6.43 -0.31
C GLY A 183 5.50 6.92 -1.71
N VAL A 184 4.33 6.52 -2.19
CA VAL A 184 3.78 6.93 -3.48
C VAL A 184 2.28 7.10 -3.38
N ILE A 185 1.77 8.06 -4.13
CA ILE A 185 0.38 8.15 -4.55
C ILE A 185 0.37 8.17 -6.07
N TYR A 186 -0.38 7.26 -6.67
CA TYR A 186 -0.70 7.24 -8.09
C TYR A 186 -2.18 6.91 -8.23
N ARG A 187 -3.01 7.87 -8.65
CA ARG A 187 -4.47 7.75 -8.56
C ARG A 187 -4.89 7.35 -7.13
N ASN A 188 -5.56 6.21 -6.96
CA ASN A 188 -5.97 5.64 -5.68
C ASN A 188 -5.03 4.53 -5.16
N VAL A 189 -3.81 4.45 -5.71
CA VAL A 189 -2.74 3.58 -5.18
C VAL A 189 -1.91 4.37 -4.16
N PHE A 190 -1.81 3.83 -2.96
CA PHE A 190 -1.00 4.34 -1.86
C PHE A 190 0.09 3.31 -1.54
N GLY A 191 1.35 3.70 -1.73
CA GLY A 191 2.51 2.86 -1.38
C GLY A 191 3.31 3.47 -0.24
N SER A 192 3.88 2.66 0.65
CA SER A 192 4.71 3.13 1.76
C SER A 192 5.68 2.07 2.28
N TYR A 193 6.76 2.50 2.94
CA TYR A 193 7.67 1.66 3.70
C TYR A 193 7.34 1.60 5.21
N PHE A 194 6.24 2.22 5.64
CA PHE A 194 5.83 2.24 7.05
C PHE A 194 5.40 0.86 7.54
N HIS A 195 6.10 0.36 8.54
CA HIS A 195 5.71 -0.79 9.36
C HIS A 195 5.09 -0.36 10.69
N GLY A 196 4.55 -1.31 11.44
CA GLY A 196 4.01 -1.04 12.77
C GLY A 196 2.51 -1.22 13.01
N PRO A 197 1.70 -1.76 12.07
CA PRO A 197 1.51 -1.43 10.65
C PRO A 197 0.98 0.01 10.40
N ILE A 198 1.12 0.55 9.17
CA ILE A 198 0.78 1.95 8.86
C ILE A 198 -0.63 2.37 9.33
N LEU A 199 -1.66 1.57 9.11
CA LEU A 199 -3.04 1.98 9.42
C LEU A 199 -3.35 1.99 10.92
N ALA A 200 -2.58 1.28 11.75
CA ALA A 200 -2.78 1.27 13.20
C ALA A 200 -2.35 2.59 13.85
N ARG A 201 -1.40 3.30 13.25
CA ARG A 201 -0.95 4.63 13.70
C ARG A 201 -1.63 5.78 12.97
N ASN A 202 -2.36 5.48 11.88
CA ASN A 202 -2.87 6.48 10.94
C ASN A 202 -4.32 6.18 10.56
N GLU A 203 -5.25 6.27 11.52
CA GLU A 203 -6.68 5.97 11.29
C GLU A 203 -7.30 6.82 10.17
N LYS A 204 -6.84 8.06 9.98
CA LYS A 204 -7.29 8.94 8.88
C LYS A 204 -6.99 8.36 7.50
N LEU A 205 -5.82 7.73 7.34
CA LEU A 205 -5.47 7.05 6.09
C LEU A 205 -6.36 5.83 5.86
N ALA A 206 -6.68 5.06 6.92
CA ALA A 206 -7.60 3.92 6.81
C ALA A 206 -9.00 4.39 6.37
N ALA A 207 -9.52 5.45 7.01
CA ALA A 207 -10.80 6.05 6.66
C ALA A 207 -10.83 6.54 5.21
N ARG A 208 -9.73 7.17 4.75
CA ARG A 208 -9.58 7.63 3.37
C ARG A 208 -9.66 6.51 2.36
N LEU A 209 -8.93 5.41 2.59
CA LEU A 209 -8.97 4.23 1.72
C LEU A 209 -10.39 3.63 1.63
N ILE A 210 -11.09 3.54 2.77
CA ILE A 210 -12.46 3.04 2.82
C ILE A 210 -13.43 3.95 2.08
N ARG A 211 -13.33 5.28 2.26
CA ARG A 211 -14.17 6.25 1.55
C ARG A 211 -13.98 6.17 0.04
N LEU A 212 -12.73 6.16 -0.43
CA LEU A 212 -12.41 6.01 -1.86
C LEU A 212 -13.01 4.72 -2.43
N ALA A 213 -12.92 3.60 -1.69
CA ALA A 213 -13.45 2.32 -2.15
C ALA A 213 -14.99 2.33 -2.22
N LEU A 214 -15.64 3.00 -1.27
CA LEU A 214 -17.10 3.16 -1.26
C LEU A 214 -17.59 4.08 -2.38
N GLU A 215 -16.92 5.21 -2.60
CA GLU A 215 -17.22 6.15 -3.69
C GLU A 215 -17.11 5.46 -5.05
N GLN A 216 -16.08 4.63 -5.24
CA GLN A 216 -15.92 3.82 -6.46
C GLN A 216 -17.03 2.78 -6.64
N ARG A 217 -17.43 2.07 -5.56
CA ARG A 217 -18.42 0.99 -5.64
C ARG A 217 -19.86 1.49 -5.75
N TYR A 218 -20.22 2.51 -4.97
CA TYR A 218 -21.60 2.94 -4.76
C TYR A 218 -21.94 4.30 -5.39
N GLY A 219 -20.93 5.09 -5.78
CA GLY A 219 -21.12 6.45 -6.29
C GLY A 219 -21.50 7.46 -5.20
N GLU A 220 -21.38 8.74 -5.54
CA GLU A 220 -21.61 9.96 -4.71
C GLU A 220 -20.97 9.98 -3.31
N GLU A 221 -20.90 11.18 -2.72
CA GLU A 221 -20.35 11.42 -1.40
C GLU A 221 -21.29 10.81 -0.35
N LEU A 222 -20.96 9.61 0.12
CA LEU A 222 -21.75 8.92 1.13
C LEU A 222 -21.69 9.69 2.46
N ASP A 223 -22.87 9.98 3.04
CA ASP A 223 -23.00 10.53 4.40
C ASP A 223 -22.63 9.44 5.43
N LEU A 224 -21.32 9.23 5.58
CA LEU A 224 -20.74 8.27 6.51
C LEU A 224 -20.35 8.97 7.79
N PRO A 225 -20.47 8.29 8.95
CA PRO A 225 -19.97 8.82 10.21
C PRO A 225 -18.52 9.29 10.05
N TYR A 226 -18.26 10.55 10.33
CA TYR A 226 -16.87 11.00 10.46
C TYR A 226 -16.28 10.29 11.67
N LEU A 227 -15.07 9.73 11.52
CA LEU A 227 -14.35 9.21 12.68
C LEU A 227 -13.98 10.42 13.56
N GLU A 228 -14.78 10.68 14.59
CA GLU A 228 -14.36 11.57 15.68
C GLU A 228 -13.21 10.88 16.42
N GLY A 229 -11.98 11.37 16.24
CA GLY A 229 -10.82 10.69 16.79
C GLY A 229 -9.50 11.44 16.74
N GLN A 230 -9.19 12.06 17.89
CA GLN A 230 -7.87 12.29 18.50
C GLN A 230 -6.84 13.07 17.67
N THR A 231 -6.72 14.37 17.99
CA THR A 231 -5.41 15.04 17.91
C THR A 231 -4.42 14.19 18.70
N ALA A 232 -3.35 13.76 18.02
CA ALA A 232 -2.15 13.24 18.66
C ALA A 232 -1.65 14.19 19.76
#